data_AF-A0A645IYQ1-F1
#
_entry.id   AF-A0A645IYQ1-F1
#
_cell.length_a   1.000
_cell.length_b   1.000
_cell.length_c   1.000
_cell.angle_alpha   90.00
_cell.angle_beta   90.00
_cell.angle_gamma   90.00
#
_symmetry.space_group_name_H-M   'P 1'
#
loop_
_entity.id
_entity.type
_entity.pdbx_description
1 polymer ?
#
loop_
_entity_poly.entity_id
_entity_poly.type
_entity_poly.pdbx_seq_one_letter_code
_entity_poly.pdbx_strand_id
1 'polypeptide(L)' 'MPGLKVIVALGAIAHQALLWSYGLKVKEYPFGHNVRHQLPDGRTLIDSYHCSGYNWRTGRLTRESFEAVFAGAKSLLA' A
#
# COMPACT_ATOMS: atom_id res chain seq x y z
N MET A 1 -10.36 10.26 10.79
CA MET A 1 -10.86 10.43 9.41
C MET A 1 -12.15 9.62 9.26
N PRO A 2 -13.33 10.24 9.44
CA PRO A 2 -14.60 9.55 9.22
C PRO A 2 -14.69 9.11 7.74
N GLY A 3 -15.00 7.83 7.50
CA GLY A 3 -15.14 7.26 6.15
C GLY A 3 -13.86 6.73 5.49
N LEU A 4 -12.72 6.69 6.19
CA LEU A 4 -11.49 6.08 5.65
C LEU A 4 -11.65 4.55 5.53
N LYS A 5 -11.70 4.03 4.30
CA LYS A 5 -11.83 2.58 4.00
C LYS A 5 -10.52 1.91 3.58
N VAL A 6 -9.66 2.63 2.84
CA VAL A 6 -8.45 2.09 2.21
C VAL A 6 -7.26 2.99 2.51
N ILE A 7 -6.11 2.39 2.81
CA ILE A 7 -4.83 3.08 3.03
C ILE A 7 -3.84 2.56 1.99
N VAL A 8 -3.17 3.46 1.27
CA VAL A 8 -2.11 3.09 0.32
C VAL A 8 -0.75 3.45 0.92
N ALA A 9 0.13 2.46 1.13
CA ALA A 9 1.48 2.66 1.64
C ALA A 9 2.49 2.76 0.50
N LEU A 10 3.16 3.92 0.39
CA LEU A 10 4.17 4.18 -0.63
C LEU A 10 5.57 3.86 -0.09
N GLY A 11 6.02 2.63 -0.33
CA GLY A 11 7.33 2.11 0.09
C GLY A 11 7.29 1.35 1.41
N ALA A 12 8.33 0.54 1.63
CA ALA A 12 8.45 -0.36 2.78
C ALA A 12 8.43 0.40 4.13
N ILE A 13 9.00 1.61 4.19
CA ILE A 13 9.01 2.43 5.41
C ILE A 13 7.58 2.86 5.78
N ALA A 14 6.79 3.33 4.81
CA ALA A 14 5.40 3.73 5.04
C ALA A 14 4.55 2.54 5.49
N HIS A 15 4.73 1.38 4.84
CA HIS A 15 4.09 0.12 5.22
C HIS A 15 4.45 -0.27 6.66
N GLN A 16 5.74 -0.29 7.00
CA GLN A 16 6.22 -0.65 8.34
C GLN A 16 5.69 0.31 9.41
N ALA A 17 5.75 1.62 9.17
CA ALA A 17 5.23 2.62 10.10
C ALA A 17 3.72 2.45 10.36
N LEU A 18 2.96 2.12 9.31
CA LEU A 18 1.54 1.83 9.46
C LEU A 18 1.35 0.57 10.32
N LEU A 19 2.01 -0.54 10.02
CA LEU A 19 1.88 -1.76 10.83
C LEU A 19 2.23 -1.53 12.30
N TRP A 20 3.29 -0.76 12.58
CA TRP A 20 3.66 -0.37 13.94
C TRP A 20 2.56 0.43 14.64
N SER A 21 1.89 1.35 13.93
CA SER A 21 0.76 2.08 14.50
C SER A 21 -0.43 1.20 14.87
N TYR A 22 -0.56 0.01 14.25
CA TYR A 22 -1.56 -1.01 14.59
C TYR A 22 -1.05 -2.07 15.57
N GLY A 23 0.22 -1.99 16.02
CA GLY A 23 0.84 -3.03 16.84
C GLY A 23 1.04 -4.36 16.11
N LEU A 24 1.05 -4.36 14.78
CA LEU A 24 1.19 -5.56 13.95
C LEU A 24 2.66 -5.91 13.70
N LYS A 25 2.92 -7.22 13.52
CA LYS A 25 4.26 -7.73 13.23
C LYS A 25 4.52 -7.70 11.72
N VAL A 26 5.54 -6.97 11.28
CA VAL A 26 5.93 -6.86 9.86
C VAL A 26 6.09 -8.21 9.16
N LYS A 27 6.56 -9.25 9.86
CA LYS A 27 6.73 -10.59 9.29
C LYS A 27 5.42 -11.25 8.81
N GLU A 28 4.28 -10.85 9.37
CA GLU A 28 2.95 -11.41 9.04
C GLU A 28 2.29 -10.67 7.87
N TYR A 29 2.88 -9.54 7.47
CA TYR A 29 2.36 -8.62 6.46
C TYR A 29 3.51 -8.28 5.50
N PRO A 30 3.89 -9.19 4.59
CA PRO A 30 5.03 -8.96 3.71
C PRO A 30 4.75 -7.85 2.71
N PHE A 31 5.61 -6.82 2.72
CA PHE A 31 5.53 -5.71 1.75
C PHE A 31 5.80 -6.17 0.31
N GLY A 32 4.99 -5.70 -0.63
CA GLY A 32 5.21 -5.86 -2.07
C GLY A 32 4.43 -4.85 -2.91
N HIS A 33 4.76 -4.71 -4.18
CA HIS A 33 3.98 -3.80 -5.04
C HIS A 33 2.62 -4.42 -5.38
N ASN A 34 1.57 -3.62 -5.18
CA ASN A 34 0.18 -4.01 -5.39
C ASN A 34 -0.28 -5.20 -4.51
N VAL A 35 0.37 -5.39 -3.36
CA VAL A 35 -0.03 -6.36 -2.34
C VAL A 35 -1.10 -5.74 -1.45
N ARG A 36 -2.06 -6.55 -0.98
CA ARG A 36 -3.15 -6.10 -0.11
C ARG A 36 -3.13 -6.85 1.21
N HIS A 37 -3.44 -6.14 2.28
CA HIS A 37 -3.60 -6.69 3.61
C HIS A 37 -4.89 -6.18 4.24
N GLN A 38 -5.56 -7.04 5.00
CA GLN A 38 -6.65 -6.59 5.87
C GLN A 38 -6.10 -6.15 7.22
N LEU A 39 -6.56 -4.98 7.67
CA LEU A 39 -6.22 -4.44 8.96
C LEU A 39 -7.28 -4.85 10.00
N PRO A 40 -6.93 -4.91 11.30
CA PRO A 40 -7.82 -5.35 12.38
C PRO A 40 -9.13 -4.60 12.51
N ASP A 41 -9.22 -3.37 12.01
CA ASP A 41 -10.40 -2.52 12.08
C ASP A 41 -11.25 -2.52 10.80
N GLY A 42 -11.01 -3.49 9.91
CA GLY A 42 -11.76 -3.69 8.68
C GLY A 42 -11.31 -2.81 7.51
N ARG A 43 -10.31 -1.95 7.70
CA ARG A 43 -9.70 -1.17 6.60
C ARG A 43 -8.74 -2.05 5.80
N THR A 44 -8.60 -1.73 4.51
CA THR A 44 -7.64 -2.41 3.64
C THR A 44 -6.37 -1.58 3.48
N LEU A 45 -5.21 -2.20 3.69
CA LEU A 45 -3.91 -1.66 3.30
C LEU A 45 -3.56 -2.17 1.91
N ILE A 46 -3.11 -1.28 1.03
CA ILE A 46 -2.53 -1.62 -0.27
C ILE A 46 -1.11 -1.08 -0.32
N ASP A 47 -0.16 -1.96 -0.59
CA ASP A 47 1.25 -1.60 -0.70
C ASP A 47 1.62 -1.22 -2.14
N SER A 48 2.51 -0.24 -2.26
CA SER A 48 3.15 0.10 -3.52
C SER A 48 4.62 0.38 -3.31
N TYR A 49 5.45 0.11 -4.32
CA TYR A 49 6.76 0.73 -4.36
C TYR A 49 6.63 2.25 -4.30
N HIS A 50 7.61 2.88 -3.66
CA HIS A 50 7.65 4.32 -3.50
C HIS A 50 7.82 5.00 -4.87
N CYS A 51 7.15 6.12 -5.10
CA CYS A 51 7.19 6.85 -6.36
C CYS A 51 8.47 7.69 -6.55
N SER A 52 9.61 7.27 -5.99
CA SER A 52 10.90 7.96 -6.18
C SER A 52 11.38 7.83 -7.61
N GLY A 53 12.15 8.82 -8.08
CA GLY A 53 12.74 8.79 -9.42
C GLY A 53 13.63 7.57 -9.69
N TYR A 54 14.19 6.92 -8.66
CA TYR A 54 14.89 5.63 -8.83
C TYR A 54 13.95 4.54 -9.35
N ASN A 55 12.77 4.34 -8.76
CA ASN A 55 11.85 3.26 -9.16
C ASN A 55 11.28 3.50 -10.57
N TRP A 56 10.98 4.76 -10.91
CA TRP A 56 10.56 5.13 -12.26
C TRP A 56 11.66 4.91 -13.30
N ARG A 57 12.87 5.39 -13.06
CA ARG A 57 13.99 5.29 -14.04
C ARG A 57 14.48 3.85 -14.23
N THR A 58 14.40 3.02 -13.20
CA THR A 58 14.81 1.60 -13.29
C THR A 58 13.71 0.69 -13.82
N GLY A 59 12.51 1.20 -14.07
CA GLY A 59 11.36 0.40 -14.50
C GLY A 59 10.78 -0.50 -13.41
N ARG A 60 11.28 -0.40 -12.17
CA ARG A 60 10.72 -1.11 -11.01
C ARG A 60 9.30 -0.66 -10.69
N LEU A 61 8.96 0.59 -11.03
CA LEU A 61 7.60 1.13 -11.02
C LEU A 61 7.30 1.70 -12.40
N THR A 62 6.24 1.23 -13.04
CA THR A 62 5.73 1.80 -14.29
C THR A 62 4.46 2.58 -14.04
N ARG A 63 4.01 3.34 -15.05
CA ARG A 63 2.79 4.14 -14.91
C ARG A 63 1.59 3.22 -14.74
N GLU A 64 1.51 2.18 -15.57
CA GLU A 64 0.46 1.19 -15.59
C GLU A 64 0.42 0.42 -14.27
N SER A 65 1.58 0.02 -13.75
CA SER A 65 1.66 -0.73 -12.49
C SER A 65 1.26 0.16 -11.30
N PHE A 66 1.62 1.44 -11.32
CA PHE A 66 1.20 2.40 -10.30
C PHE A 66 -0.29 2.71 -10.37
N GLU A 67 -0.84 2.94 -11.57
CA GLU A 67 -2.27 3.17 -11.77
C GLU A 67 -3.12 1.97 -11.33
N ALA A 68 -2.62 0.74 -11.51
CA ALA A 68 -3.29 -0.48 -11.05
C ALA A 68 -3.52 -0.51 -9.53
N VAL A 69 -2.61 0.06 -8.73
CA VAL A 69 -2.76 0.19 -7.27
C VAL A 69 -3.99 1.05 -6.93
N PHE A 70 -4.11 2.20 -7.58
CA PHE A 70 -5.23 3.14 -7.33
C PHE A 70 -6.54 2.64 -7.93
N ALA A 71 -6.51 1.93 -9.07
CA ALA A 71 -7.69 1.25 -9.59
C ALA A 71 -8.21 0.21 -8.58
N GLY A 72 -7.29 -0.56 -7.98
CA GLY A 72 -7.61 -1.47 -6.89
C GLY A 72 -8.20 -0.75 -5.68
N ALA A 73 -7.59 0.35 -5.24
CA ALA A 73 -8.14 1.17 -4.15
C ALA A 73 -9.56 1.66 -4.45
N LYS A 74 -9.79 2.19 -5.66
CA LYS A 74 -11.10 2.69 -6.11
C LYS A 74 -12.17 1.59 -6.09
N SER A 75 -11.83 0.36 -6.48
CA SER A 75 -12.78 -0.77 -6.47
C SER A 75 -13.31 -1.14 -5.09
N LEU A 76 -12.59 -0.76 -4.02
CA LEU A 76 -12.98 -1.02 -2.62
C LEU A 76 -13.79 0.13 -2.00
N LEU A 77 -13.94 1.25 -2.72
CA LEU A 77 -14.68 2.42 -2.23
C LEU A 77 -16.15 2.42 -2.65
N ALA A 78 -16.51 1.60 -3.64
CA ALA A 78 -17.86 1.42 -4.15
C ALA A 78 -18.87 1.04 -3.05
#